data_AF-D8QMD6-F1
#
_entry.id   AF-D8QMD6-F1
#
_cell.length_a   1.000
_cell.length_b   1.000
_cell.length_c   1.000
_cell.angle_alpha   90.00
_cell.angle_beta   90.00
_cell.angle_gamma   90.00
#
_symmetry.space_group_name_H-M   'P 1'
#
loop_
_entity.id
_entity.type
_entity.pdbx_description
1 polymer ?
#
loop_
_entity_poly.entity_id
_entity_poly.type
_entity_poly.pdbx_seq_one_letter_code
_entity_poly.pdbx_strand_id
1 'polypeptide(L)'
;MDILGSVHVDTVDGEGEPPSILPSAADEARLMAREERIRHYETILIFCGSHCGFCLVQALIAGRQAPTPKMAHDINICPGLSQEERLGFYSLRRAIRYTHGHHLCYRCHISAMGMNRLHPDFVRGGHPHARVGLPLAWAVWRDPELKAAAFGDLVQSSPLAMSRGHSWATIDGFRAWIEDKDATEEPSSVMALMDFVYRRFM
;
A
#
# COMPACT_ATOMS: atom_id res chain seq x y z
N MET A 1 4.73 -54.25 -66.36
CA MET A 1 4.58 -52.79 -66.36
C MET A 1 4.24 -52.39 -64.95
N ASP A 2 5.21 -51.74 -64.34
CA ASP A 2 5.30 -51.19 -62.98
C ASP A 2 4.10 -50.27 -62.65
N ILE A 3 3.78 -49.94 -61.40
CA ILE A 3 4.54 -49.06 -60.50
C ILE A 3 4.07 -49.31 -59.06
N LEU A 4 4.97 -49.73 -58.17
CA LEU A 4 4.80 -49.68 -56.72
C LEU A 4 5.34 -48.32 -56.23
N GLY A 5 4.45 -47.45 -55.74
CA GLY A 5 4.80 -46.16 -55.15
C GLY A 5 5.32 -46.32 -53.72
N SER A 6 6.62 -46.10 -53.54
CA SER A 6 7.28 -45.99 -52.24
C SER A 6 6.99 -44.62 -51.63
N VAL A 7 6.32 -44.59 -50.46
CA VAL A 7 6.17 -43.37 -49.65
C VAL A 7 7.32 -43.34 -48.64
N HIS A 8 8.27 -42.43 -48.84
CA HIS A 8 9.29 -42.09 -47.86
C HIS A 8 8.65 -41.20 -46.79
N VAL A 9 8.68 -41.64 -45.54
CA VAL A 9 8.31 -40.82 -44.38
C VAL A 9 9.61 -40.38 -43.75
N ASP A 10 9.99 -39.13 -43.98
CA ASP A 10 11.12 -38.51 -43.29
C ASP A 10 10.75 -38.26 -41.83
N THR A 11 11.20 -39.13 -40.93
CA THR A 11 11.22 -38.87 -39.49
C THR A 11 12.32 -37.84 -39.22
N VAL A 12 11.91 -36.59 -39.01
CA VAL A 12 12.78 -35.52 -38.52
C VAL A 12 12.88 -35.66 -37.00
N ASP A 13 13.87 -36.42 -36.54
CA ASP A 13 14.26 -36.48 -35.12
C ASP A 13 14.95 -35.16 -34.73
N GLY A 14 14.14 -34.15 -34.46
CA GLY A 14 14.56 -32.92 -33.79
C GLY A 14 14.30 -33.02 -32.30
N GLU A 15 15.19 -33.69 -31.56
CA GLU A 15 15.25 -33.61 -30.09
C GLU A 15 15.71 -32.20 -29.67
N GLY A 16 14.82 -31.22 -29.82
CA GLY A 16 14.99 -29.91 -29.22
C GLY A 16 14.75 -30.03 -27.72
N GLU A 17 15.83 -29.94 -26.93
CA GLU A 17 15.76 -29.84 -25.48
C GLU A 17 14.75 -28.73 -25.09
N PRO A 18 13.71 -29.02 -24.30
CA PRO A 18 12.69 -28.03 -23.98
C PRO A 18 13.35 -26.82 -23.31
N PRO A 19 13.01 -25.58 -23.73
CA PRO A 19 13.64 -24.39 -23.17
C PRO A 19 13.48 -24.39 -21.66
N SER A 20 14.61 -24.24 -20.95
CA SER A 20 14.65 -24.16 -19.49
C SER A 20 13.69 -23.07 -19.01
N ILE A 21 12.66 -23.49 -18.27
CA ILE A 21 11.60 -22.64 -17.69
C ILE A 21 12.10 -21.97 -16.40
N LEU A 22 13.40 -22.03 -16.10
CA LEU A 22 13.94 -21.44 -14.88
C LEU A 22 13.90 -19.91 -14.96
N PRO A 23 13.45 -19.23 -13.88
CA PRO A 23 13.45 -17.77 -13.82
C PRO A 23 14.86 -17.22 -14.06
N SER A 24 14.96 -16.07 -14.74
CA SER A 24 16.23 -15.37 -14.84
C SER A 24 16.69 -14.85 -13.46
N ALA A 25 17.98 -14.58 -13.28
CA ALA A 25 18.47 -13.94 -12.05
C ALA A 25 17.77 -12.59 -11.74
N ALA A 26 17.35 -11.87 -12.79
CA ALA A 26 16.57 -10.64 -12.66
C ALA A 26 15.14 -10.91 -12.15
N ASP A 27 14.52 -12.01 -12.59
CA ASP A 27 13.21 -12.43 -12.07
C ASP A 27 13.29 -12.87 -10.62
N GLU A 28 14.33 -13.62 -10.24
CA GLU A 28 14.58 -14.02 -8.86
C GLU A 28 14.79 -12.79 -7.96
N ALA A 29 15.63 -11.84 -8.37
CA ALA A 29 15.85 -10.59 -7.63
C ALA A 29 14.54 -9.80 -7.45
N ARG A 30 13.72 -9.69 -8.49
CA ARG A 30 12.40 -9.03 -8.43
C ARG A 30 11.45 -9.74 -7.46
N LEU A 31 11.43 -11.07 -7.47
CA LEU A 31 10.59 -11.86 -6.56
C LEU A 31 11.05 -11.71 -5.11
N MET A 32 12.36 -11.73 -4.84
CA MET A 32 12.92 -11.51 -3.52
C MET A 32 12.59 -10.12 -2.97
N ALA A 33 12.81 -9.05 -3.76
CA ALA A 33 12.49 -7.69 -3.36
C ALA A 33 10.98 -7.50 -3.08
N ARG A 34 10.13 -8.18 -3.86
CA ARG A 34 8.68 -8.19 -3.62
C ARG A 34 8.33 -8.87 -2.30
N GLU A 35 8.93 -10.01 -2.01
CA GLU A 35 8.68 -10.77 -0.78
C GLU A 35 9.18 -10.01 0.47
N GLU A 36 10.34 -9.38 0.39
CA GLU A 36 10.85 -8.51 1.45
C GLU A 36 9.89 -7.36 1.74
N ARG A 37 9.39 -6.70 0.68
CA ARG A 37 8.38 -5.65 0.82
C ARG A 37 7.08 -6.16 1.47
N ILE A 38 6.62 -7.36 1.12
CA ILE A 38 5.45 -7.98 1.76
C ILE A 38 5.70 -8.15 3.26
N ARG A 39 6.83 -8.76 3.66
CA ARG A 39 7.16 -8.98 5.07
C ARG A 39 7.29 -7.67 5.85
N HIS A 40 7.85 -6.64 5.23
CA HIS A 40 7.94 -5.30 5.81
C HIS A 40 6.54 -4.77 6.18
N TYR A 41 5.61 -4.77 5.23
CA TYR A 41 4.25 -4.31 5.49
C TYR A 41 3.45 -5.23 6.39
N GLU A 42 3.67 -6.54 6.36
CA GLU A 42 3.10 -7.48 7.34
C GLU A 42 3.53 -7.08 8.76
N THR A 43 4.81 -6.75 8.96
CA THR A 43 5.35 -6.30 10.26
C THR A 43 4.67 -5.02 10.72
N ILE A 44 4.53 -4.02 9.83
CA ILE A 44 3.84 -2.77 10.16
C ILE A 44 2.37 -3.03 10.53
N LEU A 45 1.67 -3.88 9.77
CA LEU A 45 0.26 -4.20 10.02
C LEU A 45 0.06 -4.98 11.31
N ILE A 46 0.97 -5.89 11.65
CA ILE A 46 0.99 -6.60 12.95
C ILE A 46 1.16 -5.60 14.09
N PHE A 47 2.10 -4.65 13.96
CA PHE A 47 2.30 -3.59 14.93
C PHE A 47 1.04 -2.72 15.09
N CYS A 48 0.41 -2.32 13.99
CA CYS A 48 -0.85 -1.56 14.04
C CYS A 48 -1.99 -2.36 14.66
N GLY A 49 -2.06 -3.68 14.43
CA GLY A 49 -3.10 -4.57 14.93
C GLY A 49 -4.51 -4.09 14.57
N SER A 50 -5.42 -4.16 15.54
CA SER A 50 -6.80 -3.66 15.39
C SER A 50 -7.00 -2.21 15.86
N HIS A 51 -5.90 -1.48 16.10
CA HIS A 51 -5.95 -0.13 16.65
C HIS A 51 -6.37 0.90 15.61
N CYS A 52 -6.94 2.01 16.07
CA CYS A 52 -7.18 3.19 15.28
C CYS A 52 -5.83 3.84 14.94
N GLY A 53 -5.52 3.95 13.66
CA GLY A 53 -4.28 4.55 13.15
C GLY A 53 -4.08 5.98 13.65
N PHE A 54 -5.18 6.73 13.87
CA PHE A 54 -5.11 8.07 14.45
C PHE A 54 -4.57 8.05 15.89
N CYS A 55 -5.18 7.25 16.76
CA CYS A 55 -4.73 7.14 18.14
C CYS A 55 -3.34 6.50 18.25
N LEU A 56 -2.96 5.63 17.32
CA LEU A 56 -1.62 5.05 17.27
C LEU A 56 -0.56 6.12 17.04
N VAL A 57 -0.73 6.96 16.01
CA VAL A 57 0.19 8.07 15.75
C VAL A 57 0.25 9.03 16.94
N GLN A 58 -0.90 9.40 17.52
CA GLN A 58 -0.94 10.28 18.70
C GLN A 58 -0.20 9.68 19.91
N ALA A 59 -0.30 8.36 20.11
CA ALA A 59 0.44 7.67 21.17
C ALA A 59 1.96 7.70 20.92
N LEU A 60 2.39 7.50 19.66
CA LEU A 60 3.79 7.54 19.27
C LEU A 60 4.40 8.94 19.42
N ILE A 61 3.68 9.99 19.00
CA ILE A 61 4.07 11.39 19.23
C ILE A 61 4.25 11.67 20.72
N ALA A 62 3.37 11.12 21.57
CA ALA A 62 3.46 11.23 23.02
C ALA A 62 4.54 10.31 23.66
N GLY A 63 5.37 9.64 22.87
CA GLY A 63 6.47 8.78 23.34
C GLY A 63 6.01 7.43 23.93
N ARG A 64 4.77 7.00 23.65
CA ARG A 64 4.27 5.70 24.13
C ARG A 64 4.70 4.59 23.18
N GLN A 65 5.36 3.57 23.72
CA GLN A 65 5.89 2.45 22.94
C GLN A 65 4.87 1.35 22.68
N ALA A 66 3.77 1.29 23.44
CA ALA A 66 2.80 0.20 23.35
C ALA A 66 1.39 0.70 23.00
N PRO A 67 0.74 0.09 21.99
CA PRO A 67 -0.69 0.26 21.78
C PRO A 67 -1.49 -0.16 23.02
N THR A 68 -2.62 0.49 23.25
CA THR A 68 -3.51 0.19 24.38
C THR A 68 -4.86 -0.34 23.90
N PRO A 69 -5.57 -1.17 24.69
CA PRO A 69 -6.91 -1.65 24.31
C PRO A 69 -7.91 -0.52 24.00
N LYS A 70 -7.74 0.65 24.62
CA LYS A 70 -8.58 1.84 24.37
C LYS A 70 -8.44 2.39 22.96
N MET A 71 -7.42 1.99 22.21
CA MET A 71 -7.20 2.41 20.82
C MET A 71 -7.90 1.48 19.83
N ALA A 72 -8.47 0.35 20.27
CA ALA A 72 -9.18 -0.59 19.41
C ALA A 72 -10.62 -0.14 19.11
N HIS A 73 -10.76 0.90 18.28
CA HIS A 73 -12.05 1.44 17.87
C HIS A 73 -12.06 1.89 16.41
N ASP A 74 -13.25 2.10 15.86
CA ASP A 74 -13.40 2.76 14.57
C ASP A 74 -13.13 4.27 14.72
N ILE A 75 -12.62 4.92 13.66
CA ILE A 75 -12.38 6.38 13.67
C ILE A 75 -13.67 7.18 13.92
N ASN A 76 -14.82 6.60 13.57
CA ASN A 76 -16.15 7.18 13.75
C ASN A 76 -16.48 7.49 15.23
N ILE A 77 -15.90 6.73 16.14
CA ILE A 77 -16.08 6.87 17.60
C ILE A 77 -14.74 7.17 18.29
N CYS A 78 -13.75 7.66 17.54
CA CYS A 78 -12.42 7.95 18.07
C CYS A 78 -12.49 9.02 19.16
N PRO A 79 -12.06 8.75 20.41
CA PRO A 79 -12.10 9.73 21.49
C PRO A 79 -11.07 10.86 21.29
N GLY A 80 -10.04 10.64 20.47
CA GLY A 80 -9.02 11.64 20.15
C GLY A 80 -9.42 12.64 19.06
N LEU A 81 -10.63 12.55 18.51
CA LEU A 81 -11.14 13.49 17.52
C LEU A 81 -12.35 14.25 18.06
N SER A 82 -12.39 15.56 17.86
CA SER A 82 -13.61 16.36 17.99
C SER A 82 -14.63 16.00 16.90
N GLN A 83 -15.88 16.45 17.05
CA GLN A 83 -16.91 16.24 16.03
C GLN A 83 -16.54 16.88 14.68
N GLU A 84 -15.98 18.08 14.70
CA GLU A 84 -15.53 18.80 13.51
C GLU A 84 -14.42 18.02 12.77
N GLU A 85 -13.43 17.52 13.49
CA GLU A 85 -12.34 16.76 12.88
C GLU A 85 -12.83 15.43 12.30
N ARG A 86 -13.79 14.77 12.96
CA ARG A 86 -14.43 13.57 12.38
C ARG A 86 -15.12 13.91 11.06
N LEU A 87 -15.87 15.01 11.00
CA LEU A 87 -16.50 15.46 9.76
C LEU A 87 -15.47 15.75 8.66
N GLY A 88 -14.37 16.43 8.99
CA GLY A 88 -13.25 16.65 8.07
C GLY A 88 -12.66 15.36 7.52
N PHE A 89 -12.40 14.37 8.40
CA PHE A 89 -11.92 13.04 7.99
C PHE A 89 -12.89 12.36 7.02
N TYR A 90 -14.19 12.35 7.30
CA TYR A 90 -15.16 11.71 6.40
C TYR A 90 -15.31 12.45 5.08
N SER A 91 -15.22 13.78 5.08
CA SER A 91 -15.22 14.57 3.86
C SER A 91 -14.04 14.18 2.98
N LEU A 92 -12.83 14.11 3.54
CA LEU A 92 -11.63 13.59 2.85
C LEU A 92 -11.87 12.18 2.32
N ARG A 93 -12.27 11.24 3.20
CA ARG A 93 -12.48 9.84 2.83
C ARG A 93 -13.50 9.65 1.72
N ARG A 94 -14.59 10.43 1.72
CA ARG A 94 -15.62 10.39 0.66
C ARG A 94 -15.13 11.01 -0.64
N ALA A 95 -14.22 11.98 -0.56
CA ALA A 95 -13.68 12.68 -1.71
C ALA A 95 -12.61 11.85 -2.44
N ILE A 96 -11.98 10.87 -1.79
CA ILE A 96 -10.97 9.99 -2.41
C ILE A 96 -11.62 9.10 -3.49
N ARG A 97 -11.11 9.23 -4.71
CA ARG A 97 -11.50 8.47 -5.91
C ARG A 97 -10.26 7.89 -6.57
N TYR A 98 -10.05 6.59 -6.42
CA TYR A 98 -9.04 5.90 -7.23
C TYR A 98 -9.53 5.68 -8.65
N THR A 99 -8.64 5.82 -9.62
CA THR A 99 -8.89 5.37 -10.99
C THR A 99 -9.09 3.85 -11.01
N HIS A 100 -9.77 3.33 -12.03
CA HIS A 100 -9.97 1.88 -12.15
C HIS A 100 -8.62 1.15 -12.29
N GLY A 101 -8.48 -0.05 -11.72
CA GLY A 101 -7.28 -0.90 -11.88
C GLY A 101 -6.18 -0.74 -10.82
N HIS A 102 -6.42 -0.03 -9.71
CA HIS A 102 -5.39 0.25 -8.70
C HIS A 102 -4.99 -0.95 -7.81
N HIS A 103 -5.66 -2.11 -7.86
CA HIS A 103 -5.40 -3.24 -6.94
C HIS A 103 -5.31 -2.85 -5.45
N LEU A 104 -6.01 -1.77 -5.06
CA LEU A 104 -6.09 -1.25 -3.69
C LEU A 104 -7.48 -1.50 -3.12
N CYS A 105 -7.54 -1.77 -1.82
CA CYS A 105 -8.80 -1.74 -1.10
C CYS A 105 -9.25 -0.29 -0.89
N TYR A 106 -10.37 0.12 -1.47
CA TYR A 106 -10.94 1.48 -1.31
C TYR A 106 -11.33 1.85 0.14
N ARG A 107 -11.33 0.89 1.08
CA ARG A 107 -11.64 1.15 2.49
C ARG A 107 -10.39 1.15 3.36
N CYS A 108 -9.44 0.26 3.08
CA CYS A 108 -8.19 0.16 3.84
C CYS A 108 -7.09 1.06 3.26
N HIS A 109 -7.19 1.41 1.98
CA HIS A 109 -6.18 2.12 1.19
C HIS A 109 -4.84 1.38 1.18
N ILE A 110 -4.90 0.05 1.19
CA ILE A 110 -3.76 -0.87 1.22
C ILE A 110 -3.90 -1.83 0.03
N SER A 111 -2.76 -2.17 -0.57
CA SER A 111 -2.66 -3.13 -1.66
C SER A 111 -2.77 -4.56 -1.15
N ALA A 112 -3.44 -5.44 -1.91
CA ALA A 112 -3.57 -6.86 -1.58
C ALA A 112 -2.29 -7.68 -1.86
N MET A 113 -1.12 -7.06 -2.09
CA MET A 113 0.13 -7.70 -2.53
C MET A 113 0.35 -9.15 -2.04
N GLY A 114 0.92 -9.97 -2.93
CA GLY A 114 1.40 -11.31 -2.59
C GLY A 114 0.29 -12.36 -2.48
N MET A 115 -0.63 -12.43 -3.45
CA MET A 115 -1.79 -13.34 -3.41
C MET A 115 -2.70 -13.10 -2.19
N ASN A 116 -3.01 -11.83 -1.91
CA ASN A 116 -3.91 -11.43 -0.82
C ASN A 116 -3.31 -11.55 0.59
N ARG A 117 -1.97 -11.55 0.71
CA ARG A 117 -1.28 -11.62 2.02
C ARG A 117 -1.48 -10.38 2.87
N LEU A 118 -1.41 -9.19 2.28
CA LEU A 118 -1.62 -7.92 3.01
C LEU A 118 -3.10 -7.52 3.14
N HIS A 119 -3.95 -8.03 2.27
CA HIS A 119 -5.40 -7.81 2.32
C HIS A 119 -6.08 -8.98 1.61
N PRO A 120 -7.11 -9.64 2.20
CA PRO A 120 -7.84 -10.72 1.55
C PRO A 120 -8.45 -10.25 0.21
N ASP A 121 -8.88 -11.17 -0.67
CA ASP A 121 -9.59 -10.79 -1.89
C ASP A 121 -10.70 -9.76 -1.59
N PHE A 122 -10.88 -8.79 -2.48
CA PHE A 122 -11.83 -7.69 -2.32
C PHE A 122 -13.31 -8.14 -2.44
N VAL A 123 -13.65 -9.31 -1.90
CA VAL A 123 -15.00 -9.84 -1.79
C VAL A 123 -15.66 -9.27 -0.53
N ARG A 124 -16.95 -8.96 -0.64
CA ARG A 124 -17.77 -8.31 0.39
C ARG A 124 -17.59 -8.94 1.78
N GLY A 125 -16.83 -8.29 2.66
CA GLY A 125 -16.89 -8.56 4.11
C GLY A 125 -15.64 -8.24 4.92
N GLY A 126 -14.43 -8.38 4.36
CA GLY A 126 -13.19 -8.25 5.12
C GLY A 126 -12.44 -6.96 4.83
N HIS A 127 -12.48 -5.99 5.74
CA HIS A 127 -11.60 -4.82 5.69
C HIS A 127 -10.74 -4.73 6.96
N PRO A 128 -9.79 -5.67 7.14
CA PRO A 128 -9.07 -5.84 8.40
C PRO A 128 -8.33 -4.57 8.84
N HIS A 129 -7.89 -3.76 7.86
CA HIS A 129 -7.08 -2.57 8.10
C HIS A 129 -7.86 -1.26 7.92
N ALA A 130 -9.20 -1.30 7.89
CA ALA A 130 -10.04 -0.10 7.70
C ALA A 130 -9.83 0.96 8.79
N ARG A 131 -9.32 0.55 9.95
CA ARG A 131 -9.05 1.42 11.10
C ARG A 131 -7.65 2.01 11.08
N VAL A 132 -6.78 1.59 10.17
CA VAL A 132 -5.35 1.92 10.18
C VAL A 132 -5.02 2.95 9.10
N GLY A 133 -5.01 2.56 7.83
CA GLY A 133 -4.36 3.32 6.75
C GLY A 133 -4.79 4.79 6.68
N LEU A 134 -6.04 5.06 6.32
CA LEU A 134 -6.55 6.44 6.23
C LEU A 134 -6.57 7.19 7.58
N PRO A 135 -7.00 6.56 8.71
CA PRO A 135 -6.90 7.18 10.02
C PRO A 135 -5.48 7.63 10.40
N LEU A 136 -4.46 6.84 10.07
CA LEU A 136 -3.04 7.18 10.26
C LEU A 136 -2.65 8.36 9.36
N ALA A 137 -3.00 8.30 8.08
CA ALA A 137 -2.72 9.38 7.14
C ALA A 137 -3.34 10.72 7.59
N TRP A 138 -4.57 10.66 8.13
CA TRP A 138 -5.24 11.81 8.73
C TRP A 138 -4.48 12.39 9.92
N ALA A 139 -3.96 11.54 10.80
CA ALA A 139 -3.17 11.99 11.95
C ALA A 139 -1.88 12.69 11.53
N VAL A 140 -1.16 12.11 10.55
CA VAL A 140 0.04 12.72 9.99
C VAL A 140 -0.26 14.09 9.41
N TRP A 141 -1.31 14.23 8.60
CA TRP A 141 -1.65 15.52 7.97
C TRP A 141 -2.12 16.59 8.97
N ARG A 142 -2.76 16.18 10.08
CA ARG A 142 -3.27 17.08 11.12
C ARG A 142 -2.19 17.61 12.05
N ASP A 143 -1.14 16.85 12.27
CA ASP A 143 -0.02 17.26 13.11
C ASP A 143 0.97 18.10 12.28
N PRO A 144 1.20 19.40 12.58
CA PRO A 144 2.02 20.26 11.74
C PRO A 144 3.48 19.79 11.58
N GLU A 145 4.09 19.28 12.65
CA GLU A 145 5.48 18.84 12.64
C GLU A 145 5.63 17.53 11.87
N LEU A 146 4.75 16.56 12.14
CA LEU A 146 4.76 15.28 11.46
C LEU A 146 4.37 15.41 9.99
N LYS A 147 3.42 16.29 9.66
CA LYS A 147 3.07 16.65 8.28
C LYS A 147 4.28 17.22 7.54
N ALA A 148 4.99 18.17 8.14
CA ALA A 148 6.16 18.78 7.50
C ALA A 148 7.27 17.75 7.26
N ALA A 149 7.55 16.89 8.25
CA ALA A 149 8.53 15.83 8.13
C ALA A 149 8.14 14.79 7.04
N ALA A 150 6.89 14.33 7.05
CA ALA A 150 6.38 13.38 6.05
C ALA A 150 6.36 13.97 4.64
N PHE A 151 5.98 15.24 4.49
CA PHE A 151 6.01 15.92 3.20
C PHE A 151 7.45 16.06 2.67
N GLY A 152 8.41 16.39 3.54
CA GLY A 152 9.83 16.39 3.21
C GLY A 152 10.31 15.03 2.69
N ASP A 153 9.99 13.96 3.43
CA ASP A 153 10.45 12.59 3.15
C ASP A 153 9.75 11.90 1.97
N LEU A 154 8.47 12.18 1.74
CA LEU A 154 7.67 11.45 0.76
C LEU A 154 7.38 12.25 -0.51
N VAL A 155 7.47 13.58 -0.44
CA VAL A 155 7.13 14.45 -1.58
C VAL A 155 8.33 15.25 -2.07
N GLN A 156 9.09 15.88 -1.18
CA GLN A 156 10.20 16.76 -1.59
C GLN A 156 11.51 16.02 -1.89
N SER A 157 11.75 14.88 -1.27
CA SER A 157 12.94 14.05 -1.54
C SER A 157 12.72 13.05 -2.69
N SER A 158 11.46 12.82 -3.10
CA SER A 158 11.11 11.88 -4.17
C SER A 158 11.03 12.60 -5.52
N PRO A 159 11.92 12.30 -6.49
CA PRO A 159 11.85 12.89 -7.82
C PRO A 159 10.51 12.63 -8.51
N LEU A 160 9.94 11.45 -8.27
CA LEU A 160 8.64 11.06 -8.79
C LEU A 160 7.54 11.99 -8.29
N ALA A 161 7.43 12.18 -6.97
CA ALA A 161 6.40 13.04 -6.38
C ALA A 161 6.59 14.53 -6.76
N MET A 162 7.85 15.01 -6.78
CA MET A 162 8.16 16.38 -7.20
C MET A 162 7.72 16.69 -8.63
N SER A 163 7.98 15.76 -9.57
CA SER A 163 7.61 15.94 -10.98
C SER A 163 6.10 16.08 -11.21
N ARG A 164 5.30 15.67 -10.22
CA ARG A 164 3.83 15.66 -10.26
C ARG A 164 3.21 16.88 -9.58
N GLY A 165 4.00 17.71 -8.92
CA GLY A 165 3.54 18.97 -8.32
C GLY A 165 2.61 18.82 -7.12
N HIS A 166 2.72 17.72 -6.38
CA HIS A 166 1.90 17.48 -5.19
C HIS A 166 2.18 18.50 -4.08
N SER A 167 1.13 18.92 -3.37
CA SER A 167 1.21 19.84 -2.24
C SER A 167 0.32 19.36 -1.11
N TRP A 168 0.77 19.44 0.13
CA TRP A 168 -0.05 19.11 1.31
C TRP A 168 -0.50 20.35 2.09
N ALA A 169 -0.33 21.55 1.51
CA ALA A 169 -0.76 22.80 2.13
C ALA A 169 -2.28 22.82 2.40
N THR A 170 -3.06 22.20 1.52
CA THR A 170 -4.51 22.05 1.64
C THR A 170 -4.91 20.58 1.76
N ILE A 171 -6.13 20.34 2.22
CA ILE A 171 -6.70 19.00 2.29
C ILE A 171 -6.89 18.40 0.89
N ASP A 172 -7.23 19.22 -0.10
CA ASP A 172 -7.41 18.78 -1.49
C ASP A 172 -6.10 18.35 -2.13
N GLY A 173 -5.00 19.05 -1.85
CA GLY A 173 -3.68 18.65 -2.32
C GLY A 173 -3.19 17.36 -1.65
N PHE A 174 -3.45 17.18 -0.35
CA PHE A 174 -3.17 15.92 0.34
C PHE A 174 -4.00 14.76 -0.22
N ARG A 175 -5.29 14.99 -0.48
CA ARG A 175 -6.16 14.02 -1.16
C ARG A 175 -5.62 13.64 -2.53
N ALA A 176 -5.25 14.61 -3.35
CA ALA A 176 -4.73 14.37 -4.70
C ALA A 176 -3.48 13.47 -4.66
N TRP A 177 -2.60 13.66 -3.66
CA TRP A 177 -1.46 12.78 -3.44
C TRP A 177 -1.87 11.36 -3.02
N ILE A 178 -2.93 11.19 -2.20
CA ILE A 178 -3.45 9.87 -1.81
C ILE A 178 -4.08 9.11 -2.99
N GLU A 179 -4.77 9.82 -3.88
CA GLU A 179 -5.48 9.23 -5.04
C GLU A 179 -4.52 8.76 -6.15
N ASP A 180 -3.33 9.33 -6.16
CA ASP A 180 -2.37 9.16 -7.22
C ASP A 180 -1.48 7.93 -6.98
N LYS A 181 -1.74 6.87 -7.76
CA LYS A 181 -0.96 5.61 -7.70
C LYS A 181 0.53 5.77 -7.95
N ASP A 182 0.90 6.81 -8.68
CA ASP A 182 2.28 7.04 -9.10
C ASP A 182 2.90 8.18 -8.26
N ALA A 183 2.30 8.53 -7.11
CA ALA A 183 2.84 9.54 -6.21
C ALA A 183 4.02 9.05 -5.38
N THR A 184 4.20 7.72 -5.25
CA THR A 184 5.24 7.09 -4.44
C THR A 184 5.80 5.85 -5.13
N GLU A 185 6.99 5.42 -4.75
CA GLU A 185 7.53 4.09 -5.15
C GLU A 185 6.88 2.94 -4.37
N GLU A 186 6.11 3.27 -3.35
CA GLU A 186 5.31 2.31 -2.58
C GLU A 186 4.01 1.95 -3.29
N PRO A 187 3.40 0.80 -2.96
CA PRO A 187 2.18 0.33 -3.61
C PRO A 187 0.98 1.29 -3.48
N SER A 188 1.00 2.17 -2.49
CA SER A 188 0.09 3.30 -2.37
C SER A 188 0.68 4.38 -1.46
N SER A 189 0.20 5.60 -1.61
CA SER A 189 0.60 6.74 -0.77
C SER A 189 0.27 6.51 0.72
N VAL A 190 -0.80 5.79 1.04
CA VAL A 190 -1.12 5.42 2.43
C VAL A 190 -0.10 4.43 2.99
N MET A 191 0.34 3.45 2.19
CA MET A 191 1.40 2.53 2.61
C MET A 191 2.74 3.26 2.79
N ALA A 192 3.08 4.23 1.94
CA ALA A 192 4.23 5.10 2.13
C ALA A 192 4.19 5.87 3.47
N LEU A 193 3.01 6.38 3.85
CA LEU A 193 2.83 7.02 5.15
C LEU A 193 2.96 6.04 6.32
N MET A 194 2.49 4.80 6.15
CA MET A 194 2.66 3.77 7.17
C MET A 194 4.14 3.43 7.38
N ASP A 195 4.90 3.29 6.30
CA ASP A 195 6.36 3.10 6.35
C ASP A 195 7.07 4.29 7.00
N PHE A 196 6.74 5.52 6.60
CA PHE A 196 7.29 6.73 7.20
C PHE A 196 7.06 6.77 8.72
N VAL A 197 5.82 6.51 9.17
CA VAL A 197 5.50 6.49 10.61
C VAL A 197 6.29 5.38 11.31
N TYR A 198 6.39 4.20 10.70
CA TYR A 198 7.15 3.10 11.28
C TYR A 198 8.63 3.46 11.45
N ARG A 199 9.33 3.89 10.39
CA ARG A 199 10.74 4.31 10.45
C ARG A 199 11.02 5.46 11.40
N ARG A 200 10.04 6.36 11.59
CA ARG A 200 10.20 7.53 12.46
C ARG A 200 10.17 7.16 13.94
N PHE A 201 9.42 6.13 14.33
CA PHE A 201 9.11 5.85 15.74
C PHE A 201 9.50 4.46 16.24
N MET A 202 9.86 3.53 15.37
CA MET A 202 10.23 2.14 15.68
C MET A 202 11.66 1.85 15.24
#